data_AF-A0A2S3QGA3-F1
#
_entry.id   AF-A0A2S3QGA3-F1
#
_cell.length_a   1.000
_cell.length_b   1.000
_cell.length_c   1.000
_cell.angle_alpha   90.00
_cell.angle_beta   90.00
_cell.angle_gamma   90.00
#
_symmetry.space_group_name_H-M   'P 1'
#
loop_
_entity.id
_entity.type
_entity.pdbx_description
1 polymer ?
#
loop_
_entity_poly.entity_id
_entity_poly.type
_entity_poly.pdbx_seq_one_letter_code
_entity_poly.pdbx_strand_id
1 'polypeptide(L)'
;MARKLMWSMMSVSLLAGLELTACGTTSSQAAPPASAPVVIALPVQTSPNWFFPVFSSNTFSATNIELDALMYKPLLDVTPHDTVDYQHSLVSSITWNKTASVFTLHMNPRYHWSNGQPVTAQDVAFTWSIMKGASSNAKNLPWN
;
A
#
# COMPACT_ATOMS: atom_id res chain seq x y z
N MET A 1 -28.35 -73.57 -45.74
CA MET A 1 -29.65 -73.91 -46.36
C MET A 1 -30.45 -72.62 -46.57
N ALA A 2 -31.00 -72.47 -47.78
CA ALA A 2 -32.14 -71.65 -48.20
C ALA A 2 -32.24 -70.14 -47.86
N ARG A 3 -31.87 -69.34 -48.89
CA ARG A 3 -32.48 -68.11 -49.45
C ARG A 3 -33.83 -67.61 -48.89
N LYS A 4 -33.95 -66.26 -48.82
CA LYS A 4 -35.00 -65.37 -49.39
C LYS A 4 -34.83 -63.95 -48.76
N LEU A 5 -35.08 -62.80 -49.37
CA LEU A 5 -35.47 -62.36 -50.71
C LEU A 5 -35.36 -60.81 -50.71
N MET A 6 -34.87 -60.20 -51.79
CA MET A 6 -34.84 -58.74 -52.03
C MET A 6 -36.22 -58.19 -52.41
N TRP A 7 -36.59 -57.02 -51.85
CA TRP A 7 -37.32 -55.87 -52.44
C TRP A 7 -37.72 -54.92 -51.28
N SER A 8 -37.81 -53.60 -51.32
CA SER A 8 -37.89 -52.61 -52.40
C SER A 8 -37.52 -51.23 -51.81
N MET A 9 -36.97 -50.34 -52.64
CA MET A 9 -36.86 -48.89 -52.39
C MET A 9 -38.23 -48.26 -52.11
N MET A 10 -38.29 -47.22 -51.26
CA MET A 10 -38.77 -45.85 -51.57
C MET A 10 -38.83 -44.96 -50.30
N SER A 11 -38.52 -43.67 -50.47
CA SER A 11 -39.04 -42.51 -49.73
C SER A 11 -38.24 -41.88 -48.57
N VAL A 12 -37.45 -40.88 -48.98
CA VAL A 12 -37.35 -39.51 -48.44
C VAL A 12 -37.90 -39.28 -47.03
N SER A 13 -37.02 -38.87 -46.12
CA SER A 13 -37.40 -38.08 -44.95
C SER A 13 -36.33 -37.02 -44.69
N LEU A 14 -36.83 -35.79 -44.58
CA LEU A 14 -36.15 -34.51 -44.47
C LEU A 14 -35.86 -34.20 -42.98
N LEU A 15 -34.84 -33.38 -42.74
CA LEU A 15 -34.56 -32.54 -41.55
C LEU A 15 -33.46 -32.95 -40.55
N ALA A 16 -32.47 -32.04 -40.51
CA ALA A 16 -31.90 -31.37 -39.34
C ALA A 16 -30.69 -31.97 -38.59
N GLY A 17 -29.53 -31.36 -38.85
CA GLY A 17 -28.69 -30.74 -37.82
C GLY A 17 -27.62 -31.62 -37.16
N LEU A 18 -26.35 -31.24 -37.32
CA LEU A 18 -25.37 -31.00 -36.24
C LEU A 18 -24.03 -30.66 -36.91
N GLU A 19 -23.79 -29.37 -37.20
CA GLU A 19 -22.44 -28.88 -37.44
C GLU A 19 -21.83 -28.50 -36.08
N LEU A 20 -20.93 -29.34 -35.58
CA LEU A 20 -20.12 -29.03 -34.39
C LEU A 20 -18.96 -28.11 -34.81
N THR A 21 -19.17 -26.80 -34.80
CA THR A 21 -18.09 -25.81 -34.80
C THR A 21 -17.52 -25.72 -33.38
N ALA A 22 -16.46 -26.48 -33.11
CA ALA A 22 -15.66 -26.36 -31.90
C ALA A 22 -14.79 -25.09 -31.96
N CYS A 23 -15.39 -23.92 -31.78
CA CYS A 23 -14.65 -22.72 -31.37
C CYS A 23 -14.37 -22.84 -29.87
N GLY A 24 -13.24 -23.46 -29.53
CA GLY A 24 -12.70 -23.41 -28.19
C GLY A 24 -12.27 -21.98 -27.87
N THR A 25 -13.17 -21.21 -27.27
CA THR A 25 -12.78 -20.04 -26.47
C THR A 25 -12.07 -20.57 -25.23
N THR A 26 -10.75 -20.63 -25.29
CA THR A 26 -9.95 -20.62 -24.06
C THR A 26 -10.26 -19.30 -23.35
N SER A 27 -11.17 -19.37 -22.39
CA SER A 27 -11.34 -18.32 -21.40
C SER A 27 -10.00 -18.17 -20.69
N SER A 28 -9.23 -17.15 -21.06
CA SER A 28 -8.11 -16.70 -20.26
C SER A 28 -8.69 -16.30 -18.92
N GLN A 29 -8.57 -17.19 -17.94
CA GLN A 29 -8.95 -16.92 -16.57
C GLN A 29 -8.10 -15.73 -16.12
N ALA A 30 -8.74 -14.57 -15.93
CA ALA A 30 -8.06 -13.38 -15.47
C ALA A 30 -7.31 -13.73 -14.18
N ALA A 31 -6.01 -13.44 -14.15
CA ALA A 31 -5.21 -13.66 -12.96
C ALA A 31 -5.89 -12.95 -11.78
N PRO A 32 -6.01 -13.61 -10.61
CA PRO A 32 -6.58 -12.95 -9.45
C PRO A 32 -5.83 -11.65 -9.16
N PRO A 33 -6.52 -10.58 -8.74
CA PRO A 33 -5.88 -9.31 -8.44
C PRO A 33 -4.74 -9.54 -7.44
N ALA A 34 -3.58 -8.92 -7.73
CA ALA A 34 -2.30 -9.20 -7.08
C ALA A 34 -2.26 -8.95 -5.56
N SER A 35 -3.32 -8.40 -4.97
CA SER A 35 -3.45 -8.21 -3.53
C SER A 35 -4.92 -7.99 -3.15
N ALA A 36 -5.42 -8.77 -2.19
CA ALA A 36 -6.71 -8.49 -1.56
C ALA A 36 -6.58 -7.30 -0.59
N PRO A 37 -7.58 -6.40 -0.52
CA PRO A 37 -7.55 -5.30 0.44
C PRO A 37 -7.63 -5.83 1.87
N VAL A 38 -6.83 -5.25 2.77
CA VAL A 38 -6.97 -5.44 4.22
C VAL A 38 -7.98 -4.41 4.72
N VAL A 39 -9.02 -4.87 5.42
CA VAL A 39 -10.04 -4.00 6.02
C VAL A 39 -9.75 -3.87 7.50
N ILE A 40 -9.48 -2.65 7.95
CA ILE A 40 -9.30 -2.31 9.35
C ILE A 40 -10.56 -1.56 9.81
N ALA A 41 -11.22 -2.09 10.84
CA ALA A 41 -12.43 -1.47 11.39
C ALA A 41 -12.06 -0.34 12.35
N LEU A 42 -12.61 0.85 12.10
CA LEU A 42 -12.49 1.99 13.00
C LEU A 42 -13.57 1.93 14.09
N PRO A 43 -13.37 2.59 15.25
CA PRO A 43 -14.43 2.81 16.22
C PRO A 43 -15.66 3.47 15.59
N VAL A 44 -16.85 3.22 16.16
CA VAL A 44 -18.11 3.76 15.63
C VAL A 44 -18.07 5.27 15.50
N GLN A 45 -18.55 5.79 14.36
CA GLN A 45 -18.60 7.22 14.05
C GLN A 45 -17.25 7.95 14.13
N THR A 46 -16.14 7.24 13.98
CA THR A 46 -14.81 7.85 13.83
C THR A 46 -14.35 7.82 12.39
N SER A 47 -13.64 8.86 11.96
CA SER A 47 -13.01 8.93 10.65
C SER A 47 -11.71 9.72 10.79
N PRO A 48 -10.64 9.35 10.05
CA PRO A 48 -9.43 10.16 10.05
C PRO A 48 -9.73 11.57 9.57
N ASN A 49 -9.17 12.55 10.25
CA ASN A 49 -9.41 13.97 9.96
C ASN A 49 -8.11 14.79 9.92
N TRP A 50 -6.96 14.12 10.03
CA TRP A 50 -5.65 14.74 10.01
C TRP A 50 -4.68 13.84 9.26
N PHE A 51 -3.93 14.42 8.33
CA PHE A 51 -3.07 13.68 7.40
C PHE A 51 -1.63 14.22 7.40
N PHE A 52 -1.32 15.16 8.28
CA PHE A 52 0.00 15.77 8.38
C PHE A 52 0.80 15.09 9.51
N PRO A 53 2.09 14.73 9.33
CA PRO A 53 2.88 13.95 10.29
C PRO A 53 3.40 14.77 11.49
N VAL A 54 2.63 15.77 11.90
CA VAL A 54 2.83 16.55 13.12
C VAL A 54 1.45 16.80 13.72
N PHE A 55 1.26 16.38 14.97
CA PHE A 55 -0.03 16.42 15.64
C PHE A 55 -0.13 17.62 16.59
N SER A 56 -1.31 18.25 16.61
CA SER A 56 -1.77 19.07 17.72
C SER A 56 -2.50 18.20 18.76
N SER A 57 -2.75 18.73 19.95
CA SER A 57 -3.56 18.05 20.97
C SER A 57 -4.97 17.67 20.48
N ASN A 58 -5.55 18.44 19.55
CA ASN A 58 -6.90 18.18 19.03
C ASN A 58 -6.92 17.14 17.90
N THR A 59 -5.79 16.93 17.23
CA THR A 59 -5.66 15.98 16.12
C THR A 59 -5.00 14.68 16.54
N PHE A 60 -4.48 14.61 17.78
CA PHE A 60 -3.87 13.42 18.36
C PHE A 60 -4.97 12.41 18.74
N SER A 61 -5.20 11.43 17.86
CA SER A 61 -6.15 10.34 18.05
C SER A 61 -5.55 9.02 17.58
N ALA A 62 -6.02 7.89 18.13
CA ALA A 62 -5.56 6.56 17.70
C ALA A 62 -5.76 6.37 16.19
N THR A 63 -6.89 6.81 15.64
CA THR A 63 -7.21 6.74 14.21
C THR A 63 -6.24 7.53 13.35
N ASN A 64 -5.86 8.75 13.75
CA ASN A 64 -4.91 9.54 12.97
C ASN A 64 -3.47 9.04 13.12
N ILE A 65 -3.09 8.49 14.28
CA ILE A 65 -1.77 7.87 14.49
C ILE A 65 -1.62 6.61 13.63
N GLU A 66 -2.67 5.79 13.57
CA GLU A 66 -2.68 4.60 12.70
C GLU A 66 -2.56 4.99 11.22
N LEU A 67 -3.30 6.01 10.78
CA LEU A 67 -3.21 6.51 9.42
C LEU A 67 -1.81 7.08 9.10
N ASP A 68 -1.22 7.84 10.02
CA ASP A 68 0.13 8.38 9.89
C ASP A 68 1.18 7.26 9.70
N ALA A 69 1.09 6.19 10.47
CA ALA A 69 1.98 5.03 10.35
C ALA A 69 1.85 4.30 8.99
N LEU A 70 0.69 4.39 8.33
CA LEU A 70 0.47 3.85 7.00
C LEU A 70 1.02 4.77 5.89
N MET A 71 1.04 6.08 6.13
CA MET A 71 1.41 7.08 5.13
C MET A 71 2.90 7.48 5.17
N TYR A 72 3.47 7.55 6.37
CA TYR A 72 4.79 8.11 6.61
C TYR A 72 5.76 7.06 7.16
N LYS A 73 7.06 7.29 6.96
CA LYS A 73 8.12 6.45 7.53
C LYS A 73 8.81 7.22 8.64
N PRO A 74 9.06 6.60 9.81
CA PRO A 74 9.69 7.29 10.92
C PRO A 74 11.16 7.59 10.60
N LEU A 75 11.67 8.67 11.20
CA LEU A 75 13.10 8.96 11.12
C LEU A 75 13.92 7.83 11.77
N LEU A 76 13.44 7.33 12.92
CA LEU A 76 13.95 6.19 13.65
C LEU A 76 12.80 5.23 13.96
N ASP A 77 12.90 4.02 13.46
CA ASP A 77 12.03 2.91 13.81
C ASP A 77 12.63 2.18 15.02
N VAL A 78 11.78 1.78 15.97
CA VAL A 78 12.20 1.19 17.25
C VAL A 78 11.52 -0.16 17.40
N THR A 79 12.32 -1.19 17.59
CA THR A 79 11.84 -2.56 17.79
C THR A 79 11.15 -2.71 19.14
N PRO A 80 10.36 -3.79 19.35
CA PRO A 80 9.81 -4.13 20.67
C PRO A 80 10.86 -4.40 21.78
N HIS A 81 12.15 -4.38 21.45
CA HIS A 81 13.26 -4.58 22.37
C HIS A 81 14.06 -3.29 22.63
N ASP A 82 13.45 -2.12 22.38
CA ASP A 82 14.06 -0.79 22.62
C ASP A 82 15.37 -0.56 21.84
N THR A 83 15.49 -1.18 20.66
CA THR A 83 16.63 -0.97 19.76
C THR A 83 16.19 -0.32 18.46
N VAL A 84 17.05 0.52 17.89
CA VAL A 84 16.80 1.19 16.60
C VAL A 84 16.93 0.19 15.46
N ASP A 85 15.89 0.10 14.63
CA ASP A 85 15.91 -0.67 13.40
C ASP A 85 16.25 0.22 12.20
N TYR A 86 17.54 0.31 11.88
CA TYR A 86 18.02 1.05 10.70
C TYR A 86 17.56 0.46 9.37
N GLN A 87 17.11 -0.81 9.35
CA GLN A 87 16.53 -1.42 8.16
C GLN A 87 15.09 -1.00 7.93
N HIS A 88 14.42 -0.32 8.85
CA HIS A 88 13.08 0.26 8.65
C HIS A 88 13.02 1.78 8.84
N SER A 89 14.09 2.38 9.38
CA SER A 89 14.28 3.83 9.57
C SER A 89 14.64 4.58 8.28
N LEU A 90 14.26 5.86 8.17
CA LEU A 90 14.72 6.75 7.08
C LEU A 90 16.23 7.02 7.11
N VAL A 91 16.90 6.79 8.24
CA VAL A 91 18.36 6.87 8.37
C VAL A 91 18.98 5.47 8.40
N SER A 92 20.19 5.36 7.87
CA SER A 92 20.98 4.13 7.86
C SER A 92 21.92 3.98 9.06
N SER A 93 22.32 5.11 9.66
CA SER A 93 23.14 5.13 10.87
C SER A 93 23.11 6.50 11.55
N ILE A 94 23.48 6.53 12.83
CA ILE A 94 23.73 7.76 13.58
C ILE A 94 25.14 7.69 14.17
N THR A 95 25.89 8.78 14.04
CA THR A 95 27.16 8.96 14.74
C THR A 95 27.05 10.19 15.65
N TRP A 96 27.90 10.30 16.66
CA TRP A 96 27.90 11.44 17.58
C TRP A 96 29.31 11.87 17.95
N ASN A 97 29.46 13.14 18.31
CA ASN A 97 30.72 13.64 18.84
C ASN A 97 31.01 13.09 20.24
N LYS A 98 32.26 13.25 20.73
CA LYS A 98 32.70 12.69 22.02
C LYS A 98 31.85 13.11 23.22
N THR A 99 31.25 14.30 23.17
CA THR A 99 30.42 14.86 24.25
C THR A 99 28.92 14.55 24.08
N ALA A 100 28.53 13.81 23.05
CA ALA A 100 27.14 13.50 22.69
C ALA A 100 26.23 14.75 22.59
N SER A 101 26.80 15.88 22.14
CA SER A 101 26.07 17.14 21.92
C SER A 101 25.72 17.38 20.46
N VAL A 102 26.35 16.65 19.53
CA VAL A 102 26.06 16.70 18.09
C VAL A 102 25.89 15.29 17.58
N PHE A 103 24.71 15.02 17.02
CA PHE A 103 24.37 13.77 16.35
C PHE A 103 24.34 14.00 14.83
N THR A 104 25.05 13.17 14.08
CA THR A 104 25.06 13.18 12.62
C THR A 104 24.26 11.99 12.12
N LEU A 105 23.17 12.28 11.43
CA LEU A 105 22.24 11.30 10.89
C LEU A 105 22.59 11.05 9.41
N HIS A 106 22.74 9.79 9.03
CA HIS A 106 23.06 9.41 7.65
C HIS A 106 21.80 8.89 6.96
N MET A 107 21.27 9.65 5.99
CA MET A 107 20.05 9.29 5.27
C MET A 107 20.20 7.97 4.51
N ASN A 108 19.14 7.16 4.48
CA ASN A 108 19.10 5.92 3.71
C ASN A 108 18.63 6.23 2.27
N PRO A 109 19.46 6.01 1.23
CA PRO A 109 19.18 6.45 -0.14
C PRO A 109 18.07 5.65 -0.84
N ARG A 110 17.57 4.57 -0.23
CA ARG A 110 16.52 3.75 -0.85
C ARG A 110 15.14 4.40 -0.82
N TYR A 111 14.91 5.35 0.09
CA TYR A 111 13.60 5.95 0.28
C TYR A 111 13.35 7.07 -0.70
N HIS A 112 12.18 7.00 -1.32
CA HIS A 112 11.66 8.00 -2.21
C HIS A 112 10.26 8.36 -1.74
N TRP A 113 9.90 9.62 -1.90
CA TRP A 113 8.53 10.07 -1.79
C TRP A 113 7.66 9.37 -2.86
N SER A 114 6.35 9.35 -2.64
CA SER A 114 5.39 8.72 -3.57
C SER A 114 5.39 9.34 -4.97
N ASN A 115 5.94 10.55 -5.13
CA ASN A 115 6.17 11.21 -6.41
C ASN A 115 7.52 10.85 -7.07
N GLY A 116 8.29 9.93 -6.49
CA GLY A 116 9.57 9.45 -6.99
C GLY A 116 10.78 10.30 -6.60
N GLN A 117 10.62 11.43 -5.92
CA GLN A 117 11.76 12.23 -5.46
C GLN A 117 12.49 11.56 -4.29
N PRO A 118 13.83 11.56 -4.23
CA PRO A 118 14.56 11.03 -3.09
C PRO A 118 14.19 11.74 -1.78
N VAL A 119 14.12 11.00 -0.67
CA VAL A 119 14.03 11.59 0.66
C VAL A 119 15.41 12.08 1.08
N THR A 120 15.52 13.33 1.55
CA THR A 120 16.81 13.99 1.83
C THR A 120 16.91 14.55 3.24
N ALA A 121 18.11 15.00 3.62
CA ALA A 121 18.32 15.69 4.90
C ALA A 121 17.56 17.02 4.99
N GLN A 122 17.25 17.65 3.85
CA GLN A 122 16.46 18.88 3.78
C GLN A 122 15.01 18.63 4.23
N ASP A 123 14.44 17.48 3.87
CA ASP A 123 13.09 17.10 4.31
C ASP A 123 13.03 16.95 5.85
N VAL A 124 14.07 16.32 6.44
CA VAL A 124 14.20 16.18 7.90
C VAL A 124 14.37 17.54 8.57
N ALA A 125 15.21 18.42 8.02
CA ALA A 125 15.43 19.77 8.55
C ALA A 125 14.17 20.64 8.46
N PHE A 126 13.39 20.49 7.39
CA PHE A 126 12.10 21.15 7.20
C PHE A 126 11.10 20.70 8.26
N THR A 127 10.90 19.39 8.44
CA THR A 127 10.01 18.85 9.47
C THR A 127 10.43 19.25 10.87
N TRP A 128 11.74 19.26 11.17
CA TRP A 128 12.26 19.77 12.44
C TRP A 128 11.91 21.24 12.68
N SER A 129 12.01 22.06 11.64
CA SER A 129 11.67 23.50 11.73
C SER A 129 10.18 23.71 11.99
N ILE A 130 9.33 22.88 11.38
CA ILE A 130 7.89 22.82 11.66
C ILE A 130 7.63 22.47 13.13
N MET A 131 8.21 21.38 13.63
CA MET A 131 8.03 20.94 15.02
C MET A 131 8.50 22.01 16.01
N LYS A 132 9.66 22.63 15.74
CA LYS A 132 10.19 23.72 16.55
C LYS A 132 9.24 24.91 16.58
N GLY A 133 8.71 25.32 15.43
CA GLY A 133 7.68 26.36 15.33
C GLY A 133 6.41 26.00 16.13
N ALA A 134 5.89 24.78 15.93
CA ALA A 134 4.74 24.24 16.65
C ALA A 134 4.88 24.31 18.17
N SER A 135 6.07 23.98 18.67
CA SER A 135 6.38 23.93 20.11
C SER A 135 6.60 25.31 20.76
N SER A 136 6.72 26.39 19.96
CA SER A 136 7.12 27.71 20.44
C SER A 136 5.98 28.58 21.02
N ASN A 137 4.78 28.02 21.21
CA ASN A 137 3.54 28.77 21.50
C ASN A 137 3.22 29.85 20.46
N ALA A 138 3.66 29.66 19.21
CA ALA A 138 3.36 30.59 18.12
C ALA A 138 1.84 30.69 17.93
N LYS A 139 1.32 31.93 17.89
CA LYS A 139 -0.11 32.20 17.77
C LYS A 139 -0.70 31.79 16.42
N ASN A 140 0.13 31.77 15.37
CA ASN A 140 -0.26 31.42 14.01
C ASN A 140 0.69 30.32 13.52
N LEU A 141 0.20 29.09 13.46
CA LEU A 141 0.93 27.99 12.83
C LEU A 141 0.41 27.84 11.41
N PRO A 142 1.24 27.45 10.42
CA PRO A 142 0.81 27.32 9.03
C PRO A 142 -0.40 26.39 8.78
N TRP A 143 -0.77 25.58 9.78
CA TRP A 143 -1.84 24.59 9.72
C TRP A 143 -2.98 24.85 10.73
N ASN A 144 -2.98 26.01 11.42
CA ASN A 144 -4.06 26.51 12.27
C ASN A 144 -4.56 27.86 11.76
#